data_AF-A0A2E2QAB5-F1
#
_entry.id   AF-A0A2E2QAB5-F1
#
_cell.length_a   1.000
_cell.length_b   1.000
_cell.length_c   1.000
_cell.angle_alpha   90.00
_cell.angle_beta   90.00
_cell.angle_gamma   90.00
#
_symmetry.space_group_name_H-M   'P 1'
#
loop_
_entity.id
_entity.type
_entity.pdbx_description
1 polymer ?
#
loop_
_entity_poly.entity_id
_entity_poly.type
_entity_poly.pdbx_seq_one_letter_code
_entity_poly.pdbx_strand_id
1 'polypeptide(L)' 'MKKPSSIIYRAKAISTGGRNGISKSDDGKLSVNLAKPKEMGGTGEGTNPEQLFAAGYSACFLGALEFIAG' A
#
# COMPACT_ATOMS: atom_id res chain seq x y z
N MET A 1 -5.97 14.99 17.40
CA MET A 1 -5.27 13.74 17.04
C MET A 1 -4.16 13.49 18.06
N LYS A 2 -4.06 12.30 18.67
CA LYS A 2 -2.94 11.97 19.57
C LYS A 2 -1.69 11.67 18.73
N LYS A 3 -0.55 12.28 19.07
CA LYS A 3 0.74 11.90 18.48
C LYS A 3 1.19 10.55 19.08
N PRO A 4 1.79 9.65 18.28
CA PRO A 4 2.42 8.45 18.83
C PRO A 4 3.54 8.84 19.80
N SER A 5 3.63 8.16 20.94
CA SER A 5 4.65 8.40 21.98
C SER A 5 6.05 7.95 21.56
N SER A 6 6.13 6.95 20.68
CA SER A 6 7.35 6.50 20.02
C SER A 6 7.02 5.91 18.65
N ILE A 7 7.99 5.90 17.74
CA ILE A 7 7.87 5.27 16.42
C ILE A 7 8.65 3.96 16.45
N ILE A 8 7.95 2.82 16.45
CA ILE A 8 8.56 1.49 16.49
C ILE A 8 9.09 1.02 15.12
N TYR A 9 8.46 1.48 14.04
CA TYR A 9 8.82 1.12 12.67
C TYR A 9 8.44 2.25 11.72
N ARG A 10 9.25 2.45 10.67
CA ARG A 10 9.01 3.41 9.60
C ARG A 10 9.24 2.74 8.26
N ALA A 11 8.18 2.59 7.46
CA ALA A 11 8.28 2.22 6.06
C ALA A 11 8.53 3.46 5.19
N LYS A 12 9.31 3.30 4.13
CA LYS A 12 9.50 4.32 3.09
C LYS A 12 9.32 3.68 1.72
N ALA A 13 8.58 4.37 0.85
CA ALA A 13 8.44 3.98 -0.55
C ALA A 13 8.55 5.22 -1.44
N ILE A 14 9.03 5.03 -2.66
CA ILE A 14 9.16 6.06 -3.69
C ILE A 14 8.31 5.63 -4.88
N SER A 15 7.42 6.54 -5.30
CA SER A 15 6.59 6.37 -6.50
C SER A 15 7.05 7.33 -7.60
N THR A 16 7.23 6.80 -8.81
CA THR A 16 7.59 7.58 -10.01
C THR A 16 6.55 7.33 -11.11
N GLY A 17 6.08 8.36 -11.82
CA GLY A 17 5.11 8.22 -12.91
C GLY A 17 3.63 8.19 -12.48
N GLY A 18 3.33 8.35 -11.18
CA GLY A 18 1.95 8.42 -10.67
C GLY A 18 1.17 7.11 -10.85
N ARG A 19 -0.07 7.19 -11.36
CA ARG A 19 -0.96 6.02 -11.53
C ARG A 19 -0.57 5.07 -12.67
N ASN A 20 0.37 5.47 -13.54
CA ASN A 20 0.89 4.65 -14.64
C ASN A 20 2.42 4.56 -14.51
N GLY A 21 2.86 4.09 -13.35
CA GLY A 21 4.23 4.25 -12.89
C GLY A 21 4.73 3.05 -12.12
N ILE A 22 5.67 3.27 -11.20
CA ILE A 22 6.25 2.24 -10.35
C ILE A 22 6.28 2.77 -8.92
N SER A 23 5.97 1.91 -7.96
CA SER A 23 6.18 2.16 -6.53
C SER A 23 7.14 1.13 -5.95
N LYS A 24 8.19 1.59 -5.25
CA LYS A 24 9.21 0.73 -4.64
C LYS A 24 9.46 1.10 -3.19
N SER A 25 9.51 0.13 -2.29
CA SER A 25 10.04 0.32 -0.93
C SER A 25 11.55 0.50 -0.96
N ASP A 26 12.10 1.21 0.03
CA ASP A 26 13.54 1.43 0.17
C ASP A 26 14.31 0.14 0.46
N ASP A 27 13.66 -0.84 1.09
CA ASP A 27 14.19 -2.19 1.32
C ASP A 27 13.94 -3.18 0.16
N GLY A 28 13.30 -2.74 -0.93
CA GLY A 28 13.06 -3.54 -2.13
C GLY A 28 12.03 -4.67 -2.01
N LYS A 29 11.44 -4.90 -0.82
CA LYS A 29 10.44 -5.97 -0.62
C LYS A 29 9.11 -5.69 -1.32
N LEU A 30 8.80 -4.42 -1.57
CA LEU A 30 7.68 -4.00 -2.39
C LEU A 30 8.23 -3.35 -3.66
N SER A 31 7.94 -3.92 -4.82
CA SER A 31 8.25 -3.32 -6.12
C SER A 31 7.14 -3.66 -7.09
N VAL A 32 6.25 -2.70 -7.37
CA VAL A 32 5.04 -2.92 -8.15
C VAL A 32 4.90 -1.91 -9.28
N ASN A 33 4.39 -2.39 -10.42
CA ASN A 33 3.91 -1.53 -11.50
C ASN A 33 2.52 -1.03 -11.14
N LEU A 34 2.31 0.28 -11.31
CA LEU A 34 1.03 0.94 -11.15
C LEU A 34 0.41 1.17 -12.51
N ALA A 35 -0.85 0.79 -12.66
CA ALA A 35 -1.65 1.07 -13.84
C ALA A 35 -3.03 1.55 -13.43
N LYS A 36 -3.55 2.53 -14.16
CA LYS A 36 -4.94 2.93 -14.03
C LYS A 36 -5.85 1.75 -14.46
N PRO A 37 -6.90 1.42 -13.70
CA PRO A 37 -7.79 0.32 -14.04
C PRO A 37 -8.58 0.60 -15.33
N LYS A 38 -9.06 -0.45 -15.99
CA LYS A 38 -9.77 -0.36 -17.28
C LYS A 38 -11.05 0.48 -17.16
N GLU A 39 -11.74 0.37 -16.04
CA GLU A 39 -12.95 1.11 -15.68
C GLU A 39 -12.72 2.62 -15.59
N MET A 40 -11.45 3.05 -15.40
CA MET A 40 -11.05 4.46 -15.39
C MET A 40 -10.32 4.87 -16.68
N GLY A 41 -10.41 4.05 -17.74
CA GLY A 41 -9.80 4.29 -19.05
C GLY A 41 -8.30 4.00 -19.12
N GLY A 42 -7.77 3.12 -18.26
CA GLY A 42 -6.36 2.71 -18.27
C GLY A 42 -6.13 1.31 -18.86
N THR A 43 -4.88 0.86 -18.83
CA THR A 43 -4.49 -0.47 -19.32
C THR A 43 -4.92 -1.59 -18.38
N GLY A 44 -4.96 -1.31 -17.07
CA GLY A 44 -5.14 -2.32 -16.02
C GLY A 44 -3.95 -3.27 -15.86
N GLU A 45 -2.82 -3.02 -16.53
CA GLU A 45 -1.63 -3.88 -16.49
C GLU A 45 -0.70 -3.52 -15.32
N GLY A 46 -1.22 -3.70 -14.11
CA GLY A 46 -0.54 -3.37 -12.85
C GLY A 46 -1.54 -3.30 -11.70
N THR A 47 -1.04 -3.06 -10.49
CA THR A 47 -1.92 -2.70 -9.37
C THR A 47 -2.23 -1.20 -9.39
N ASN A 48 -3.01 -0.72 -8.42
CA ASN A 48 -3.34 0.69 -8.30
C ASN A 48 -3.36 1.13 -6.82
N PRO A 49 -3.31 2.44 -6.54
CA PRO A 49 -3.33 2.94 -5.17
C PRO A 49 -4.51 2.43 -4.33
N GLU A 50 -5.68 2.25 -4.94
CA GLU A 50 -6.88 1.77 -4.24
C GLU A 50 -6.72 0.31 -3.78
N GLN A 51 -6.21 -0.57 -4.64
CA GLN A 51 -5.90 -1.95 -4.28
C GLN A 51 -4.82 -2.04 -3.20
N LEU A 52 -3.76 -1.23 -3.30
CA LEU A 52 -2.69 -1.20 -2.29
C LEU A 52 -3.21 -0.73 -0.92
N PHE A 53 -4.07 0.29 -0.90
CA PHE A 53 -4.72 0.74 0.33
C PHE A 53 -5.63 -0.33 0.92
N ALA A 54 -6.48 -0.94 0.09
CA ALA A 54 -7.38 -2.00 0.52
C ALA A 54 -6.62 -3.19 1.12
N ALA A 55 -5.54 -3.64 0.46
CA ALA A 55 -4.70 -4.73 0.94
C ALA A 55 -3.99 -4.40 2.26
N GLY A 56 -3.41 -3.20 2.38
CA GLY A 56 -2.75 -2.78 3.62
C GLY A 56 -3.73 -2.64 4.79
N TYR A 57 -4.91 -2.07 4.54
CA TYR A 57 -5.92 -1.89 5.57
C TYR A 57 -6.51 -3.23 6.02
N SER A 58 -6.89 -4.11 5.09
CA SER A 58 -7.50 -5.41 5.43
C SER A 58 -6.53 -6.30 6.21
N ALA A 59 -5.26 -6.35 5.81
CA ALA A 59 -4.23 -7.09 6.55
C ALA A 59 -4.04 -6.55 7.97
N CYS A 60 -3.99 -5.22 8.13
CA CYS A 60 -3.88 -4.59 9.45
C CYS A 60 -5.11 -4.88 10.33
N PHE A 61 -6.32 -4.81 9.75
CA PHE A 61 -7.54 -5.04 10.50
C PHE A 61 -7.68 -6.50 10.93
N LEU A 62 -7.32 -7.44 10.06
CA LEU A 62 -7.30 -8.87 10.40
C LEU A 62 -6.34 -9.14 11.56
N GLY A 63 -5.11 -8.60 11.52
CA GLY A 63 -4.17 -8.75 12.63
C GLY A 63 -4.69 -8.14 13.95
N ALA A 64 -5.47 -7.06 13.88
CA ALA A 64 -6.13 -6.51 15.06
C ALA A 64 -7.23 -7.43 15.61
N LEU A 65 -8.00 -8.10 14.73
CA LEU A 65 -8.99 -9.09 15.15
C LEU A 65 -8.32 -10.29 15.81
N GLU A 66 -7.24 -10.82 15.24
CA GLU A 66 -6.47 -11.92 15.83
C GLU A 66 -5.91 -11.54 17.20
N PHE A 67 -5.34 -10.33 17.33
CA PHE A 67 -4.85 -9.82 18.61
C PHE A 67 -5.93 -9.75 19.70
N ILE A 68 -7.17 -9.45 19.32
CA ILE A 68 -8.30 -9.41 20.27
C ILE A 68 -8.88 -10.80 20.54
N ALA A 69 -8.86 -11.70 19.55
CA ALA A 69 -9.41 -13.04 19.66
C ALA A 69 -8.61 -13.95 20.62
N GLY A 70 -7.28 -13.77 20.69
CA GLY A 70 -6.39 -14.52 21.58
C GLY A 70 -5.69 -15.69 20.91
#